data_AF-A0A8D2IV76-F1
#
_entry.id   AF-A0A8D2IV76-F1
#
_cell.length_a   1.000
_cell.length_b   1.000
_cell.length_c   1.000
_cell.angle_alpha   90.00
_cell.angle_beta   90.00
_cell.angle_gamma   90.00
#
_symmetry.space_group_name_H-M   'P 1'
#
loop_
_entity.id
_entity.type
_entity.pdbx_description
1 polymer ?
#
loop_
_entity_poly.entity_id
_entity_poly.type
_entity_poly.pdbx_seq_one_letter_code
_entity_poly.pdbx_strand_id
1 'polypeptide(L)' 'GRNNDPLFQKAVNTARGLYQRWCQLLQETQLVSKEEFDWTTNELRNSLRSIDWDLEDLEETIYILYGICTALCFPYPES' A
#
# COMPACT_ATOMS: atom_id res chain seq x y z
N GLY A 1 -19.78 -3.98 3.48
CA GLY A 1 -18.43 -4.38 3.04
C GLY A 1 -17.81 -3.21 2.30
N ARG A 2 -16.83 -2.56 2.92
CA ARG A 2 -16.32 -1.24 2.52
C ARG A 2 -14.90 -1.37 1.92
N ASN A 3 -14.66 -2.46 1.18
CA ASN A 3 -13.31 -2.86 0.72
C ASN A 3 -13.08 -2.61 -0.78
N ASN A 4 -13.96 -1.82 -1.41
CA ASN A 4 -13.99 -1.60 -2.87
C ASN A 4 -13.45 -0.22 -3.26
N ASP A 5 -12.46 0.32 -2.55
CA ASP A 5 -11.80 1.52 -3.08
C ASP A 5 -11.14 1.14 -4.42
N PRO A 6 -11.59 1.71 -5.55
CA PRO A 6 -11.12 1.31 -6.87
C PRO A 6 -9.62 1.57 -7.07
N LEU A 7 -9.08 2.58 -6.38
CA LEU A 7 -7.67 2.96 -6.48
C LEU A 7 -6.80 2.02 -5.67
N PHE A 8 -7.22 1.68 -4.45
CA PHE A 8 -6.54 0.68 -3.62
C PHE A 8 -6.51 -0.68 -4.31
N GLN A 9 -7.66 -1.15 -4.81
CA GLN A 9 -7.72 -2.42 -5.53
C GLN A 9 -6.86 -2.41 -6.80
N LYS A 10 -6.78 -1.28 -7.50
CA LYS A 10 -5.90 -1.11 -8.66
C LYS A 10 -4.41 -1.17 -8.28
N ALA A 11 -4.01 -0.54 -7.19
CA ALA A 11 -2.64 -0.60 -6.68
C ALA A 11 -2.25 -2.04 -6.30
N VAL A 12 -3.12 -2.72 -5.52
CA VAL A 12 -2.91 -4.12 -5.11
C VAL A 12 -2.87 -5.07 -6.32
N ASN A 13 -3.74 -4.88 -7.31
CA ASN A 13 -3.75 -5.69 -8.52
C ASN A 13 -2.49 -5.50 -9.36
N THR A 14 -1.99 -4.27 -9.45
CA THR A 14 -0.71 -3.95 -10.13
C THR A 14 0.46 -4.61 -9.42
N ALA A 15 0.56 -4.48 -8.10
CA ALA A 15 1.59 -5.11 -7.29
C ALA A 15 1.57 -6.64 -7.43
N ARG A 16 0.37 -7.23 -7.45
CA ARG A 16 0.18 -8.69 -7.65
C ARG A 16 0.66 -9.15 -9.02
N GLY A 17 0.38 -8.39 -10.08
CA GLY A 17 0.86 -8.68 -11.43
C GLY A 17 2.38 -8.59 -11.54
N LEU A 18 2.97 -7.54 -10.95
CA LEU A 18 4.43 -7.38 -10.88
C LEU A 18 5.09 -8.53 -10.09
N TYR A 19 4.48 -8.96 -8.99
CA TYR A 19 4.97 -10.09 -8.21
C TYR A 19 4.94 -11.41 -8.99
N GLN A 20 3.86 -11.67 -9.74
CA GLN A 20 3.78 -12.85 -10.60
C GLN A 20 4.86 -12.83 -11.69
N ARG A 21 5.06 -11.68 -12.34
CA ARG A 21 6.12 -11.51 -13.34
C ARG A 21 7.50 -11.70 -12.71
N TRP A 22 7.75 -11.09 -11.55
CA TRP A 22 8.99 -11.25 -10.80
C TRP A 22 9.29 -12.72 -10.47
N CYS A 23 8.28 -13.48 -10.03
CA CYS A 23 8.43 -14.92 -9.78
C CYS A 23 8.79 -15.71 -11.04
N GLN A 24 8.19 -15.38 -12.20
CA GLN A 24 8.54 -16.01 -13.48
C GLN A 24 9.99 -15.69 -13.87
N LEU A 25 10.40 -14.42 -13.76
CA LEU A 25 11.76 -14.00 -14.08
C LEU A 25 12.81 -14.68 -13.17
N LEU A 26 12.46 -14.94 -11.90
CA LEU A 26 13.30 -15.68 -10.97
C LEU A 26 13.48 -17.16 -11.37
N GLN A 27 12.44 -17.77 -11.94
CA GLN A 27 12.50 -19.15 -12.44
C GLN A 27 13.25 -19.25 -13.78
N GLU A 28 13.16 -18.23 -14.61
CA GLU A 28 13.79 -18.14 -15.94
C GLU A 28 15.18 -17.45 -15.90
N THR A 29 15.89 -17.50 -14.76
CA THR A 29 17.08 -16.69 -14.46
C THR A 29 18.22 -16.76 -15.50
N GLN A 30 18.23 -17.76 -16.38
CA GLN A 30 19.23 -17.96 -17.45
C GLN A 30 18.85 -17.30 -18.79
N LEU A 31 17.58 -16.93 -18.99
CA LEU A 31 17.05 -16.38 -20.25
C LEU A 31 16.66 -14.90 -20.14
N VAL A 32 16.56 -14.39 -18.92
CA VAL A 32 16.07 -13.04 -18.63
C VAL A 32 17.21 -12.02 -18.57
N SER A 33 16.99 -10.88 -19.21
CA SER A 33 17.85 -9.70 -19.08
C SER A 33 17.91 -9.24 -17.63
N LYS A 34 19.13 -9.06 -17.10
CA LYS A 34 19.34 -8.50 -15.76
C LYS A 34 18.61 -7.16 -15.57
N GLU A 35 18.51 -6.36 -16.63
CA GLU A 35 17.81 -5.08 -16.64
C GLU A 35 16.29 -5.24 -16.42
N GLU A 36 15.67 -6.24 -17.05
CA GLU A 36 14.24 -6.52 -16.89
C GLU A 36 13.94 -7.01 -15.46
N PHE A 37 14.83 -7.84 -14.91
CA PHE A 37 14.71 -8.32 -13.53
C PHE A 37 14.87 -7.18 -12.51
N ASP A 38 15.88 -6.33 -12.69
CA ASP A 38 16.15 -5.20 -11.81
C ASP A 38 15.00 -4.17 -11.88
N TRP A 39 14.49 -3.87 -13.09
CA TRP A 39 13.32 -3.00 -13.27
C TRP A 39 12.07 -3.56 -12.60
N THR A 40 11.74 -4.84 -12.84
CA THR A 40 10.54 -5.48 -12.26
C THR A 40 10.63 -5.50 -10.73
N THR A 41 11.82 -5.76 -10.19
CA THR A 41 12.07 -5.74 -8.74
C THR A 41 11.90 -4.33 -8.17
N ASN A 42 12.40 -3.30 -8.87
CA ASN A 42 12.28 -1.92 -8.44
C ASN A 42 10.82 -1.44 -8.45
N GLU A 43 10.08 -1.74 -9.51
CA GLU A 43 8.67 -1.35 -9.60
C GLU A 43 7.77 -2.07 -8.61
N LEU A 44 8.04 -3.34 -8.32
CA LEU A 44 7.34 -4.04 -7.24
C LEU A 44 7.57 -3.35 -5.88
N ARG A 45 8.82 -2.98 -5.57
CA ARG A 45 9.15 -2.27 -4.32
C ARG A 45 8.49 -0.90 -4.24
N ASN A 46 8.48 -0.15 -5.34
CA ASN A 46 7.80 1.15 -5.39
C ASN A 46 6.29 1.01 -5.18
N SER A 47 5.68 0.03 -5.83
CA SER A 47 4.25 -0.26 -5.68
C SER A 47 3.87 -0.62 -4.25
N LEU A 48 4.68 -1.47 -3.58
CA LEU A 48 4.45 -1.83 -2.18
C LEU A 48 4.62 -0.63 -1.25
N ARG A 49 5.67 0.18 -1.44
CA ARG A 49 5.89 1.39 -0.64
C ARG A 49 4.74 2.39 -0.77
N SER A 50 4.18 2.55 -1.97
CA SER A 50 3.00 3.39 -2.17
C SER A 50 1.81 2.89 -1.36
N ILE A 51 1.60 1.58 -1.27
CA ILE A 51 0.53 0.98 -0.47
C ILE A 51 0.78 1.21 1.03
N ASP A 52 2.02 1.06 1.49
CA ASP A 52 2.36 1.31 2.90
C ASP A 52 2.08 2.77 3.29
N TRP A 53 2.46 3.74 2.45
CA TRP A 53 2.13 5.15 2.67
C TRP A 53 0.63 5.42 2.67
N ASP A 54 -0.12 4.84 1.71
CA ASP A 54 -1.58 4.99 1.69
C ASP A 54 -2.22 4.45 2.99
N LEU A 55 -1.68 3.37 3.56
CA LEU A 55 -2.16 2.80 4.82
C LEU A 55 -1.81 3.68 6.02
N GLU A 56 -0.61 4.25 6.06
CA GLU A 56 -0.18 5.22 7.09
C GLU A 56 -1.09 6.46 7.07
N ASP A 57 -1.37 7.04 5.90
CA ASP A 57 -2.25 8.20 5.74
C ASP A 57 -3.70 7.90 6.19
N LEU A 58 -4.20 6.70 5.89
CA LEU A 58 -5.52 6.26 6.34
C LEU A 58 -5.58 6.07 7.86
N GLU A 59 -4.53 5.55 8.47
CA GLU A 59 -4.41 5.42 9.93
C GLU A 59 -4.35 6.79 10.61
N GLU A 60 -3.58 7.74 10.07
CA GLU A 60 -3.54 9.12 10.58
C GLU A 60 -4.91 9.79 10.48
N THR A 61 -5.61 9.61 9.35
CA THR A 61 -6.97 10.14 9.15
C THR A 61 -7.94 9.58 10.19
N ILE A 62 -7.85 8.28 10.47
CA ILE A 62 -8.63 7.61 11.51
C ILE A 62 -8.34 8.24 12.88
N TYR A 63 -7.06 8.42 13.23
CA TYR A 63 -6.65 9.02 14.50
C TYR A 63 -7.17 10.46 14.65
N ILE A 64 -7.08 11.28 13.61
CA ILE A 64 -7.62 12.64 13.58
C ILE A 64 -9.14 12.62 13.83
N LEU A 65 -9.88 11.74 13.15
CA LEU A 65 -11.33 11.65 13.28
C LEU A 65 -11.76 11.25 14.70
N TYR A 66 -11.10 10.25 15.28
CA TYR A 66 -11.39 9.79 16.64
C TYR A 66 -10.93 10.78 17.70
N GLY A 67 -9.77 11.43 17.52
CA GLY A 67 -9.24 12.46 18.42
C GLY A 67 -10.13 13.71 18.47
N ILE A 68 -10.67 14.13 17.33
CA ILE A 68 -11.65 15.22 17.27
C ILE A 68 -12.96 14.79 17.95
N CYS A 69 -13.43 13.56 17.72
CA CYS A 69 -14.64 13.06 18.37
C CYS A 69 -14.50 12.97 19.89
N THR A 70 -13.37 12.50 20.42
CA THR A 70 -13.12 12.49 21.87
C THR A 70 -13.00 13.90 22.44
N ALA A 71 -12.32 14.82 21.75
CA ALA A 71 -12.21 16.22 22.18
C ALA A 71 -13.56 16.97 22.17
N LEU A 72 -14.49 16.61 21.27
CA LEU A 72 -15.82 17.23 21.18
C LEU A 72 -16.88 16.53 22.04
N CYS A 73 -16.79 15.21 22.27
CA CYS A 73 -17.76 14.46 23.11
C CYS A 73 -17.39 14.40 24.59
N PHE A 74 -16.13 14.65 24.96
CA PHE A 74 -15.71 14.85 26.34
C PHE A 74 -15.08 16.25 26.46
N PRO A 75 -15.86 17.30 26.77
CA PRO A 75 -15.24 18.47 27.37
C PRO A 75 -14.57 17.97 28.66
N TYR A 76 -13.27 18.23 28.79
CA TYR A 76 -12.52 17.95 30.02
C TYR A 76 -13.41 18.26 31.24
N PRO A 77 -13.56 17.35 32.22
CA PRO A 77 -14.24 17.73 33.45
C PRO A 77 -13.42 18.85 34.08
N GLU A 78 -13.95 20.08 34.02
CA GLU A 78 -13.39 21.19 34.78
C GLU A 78 -13.42 20.80 36.26
N SER A 79 -12.25 20.84 36.88
CA SER A 79 -11.98 20.65 38.30
C SER A 79 -12.56 21.77 39.15
#